data_AF-I9NXL9-F1
#
_entry.id   AF-I9NXL9-F1
#
_cell.length_a   1.000
_cell.length_b   1.000
_cell.length_c   1.000
_cell.angle_alpha   90.00
_cell.angle_beta   90.00
_cell.angle_gamma   90.00
#
_symmetry.space_group_name_H-M   'P 1'
#
loop_
_entity.id
_entity.type
_entity.pdbx_description
1 polymer ?
#
loop_
_entity_poly.entity_id
_entity_poly.type
_entity_poly.pdbx_seq_one_letter_code
_entity_poly.pdbx_strand_id
1 'polypeptide(L)'
;MHWRSFTAGAILVLLLMTGSYLFSLGPKETSSHSVTEQVEAAIPFDAVTITPLRVIYGKEVPFEGKIELRQALAGKFAQKIIIVNFQASGEHADKSKINIVWENGEVETVYPGTKDRIFPPEKRAKQITVVGYSVRERRIFQDSNRKGNLSWEIHYEPVEM
;
A
#
# COMPACT_ATOMS: atom_id res chain seq x y z
N MET A 1 55.30 50.72 -36.92
CA MET A 1 54.06 51.40 -36.47
C MET A 1 52.95 50.38 -36.18
N HIS A 2 53.02 49.59 -35.09
CA HIS A 2 51.92 48.69 -34.67
C HIS A 2 51.82 48.47 -33.13
N TRP A 3 52.44 49.34 -32.32
CA TRP A 3 52.37 49.21 -30.85
C TRP A 3 51.15 49.93 -30.23
N ARG A 4 50.69 51.03 -30.85
CA ARG A 4 49.56 51.85 -30.33
C ARG A 4 48.21 51.15 -30.42
N SER A 5 48.03 50.24 -31.38
CA SER A 5 46.77 49.50 -31.57
C SER A 5 46.61 48.35 -30.58
N PHE A 6 47.73 47.78 -30.11
CA PHE A 6 47.72 46.64 -29.19
C PHE A 6 47.39 47.07 -27.76
N THR A 7 47.92 48.22 -27.31
CA THR A 7 47.60 48.79 -26.00
C THR A 7 46.16 49.29 -25.91
N ALA A 8 45.60 49.85 -26.98
CA ALA A 8 44.19 50.24 -27.02
C ALA A 8 43.24 49.04 -26.89
N GLY A 9 43.54 47.93 -27.57
CA GLY A 9 42.77 46.69 -27.46
C GLY A 9 42.83 46.07 -26.06
N ALA A 10 44.01 46.04 -25.44
CA ALA A 10 44.20 45.48 -24.10
C ALA A 10 43.44 46.28 -23.02
N ILE A 11 43.41 47.61 -23.12
CA ILE A 11 42.67 48.47 -22.18
C ILE A 11 41.15 48.26 -22.32
N LEU A 12 40.65 48.07 -23.55
CA LEU A 12 39.23 47.84 -23.81
C LEU A 12 38.75 46.51 -23.21
N VAL A 13 39.54 45.44 -23.36
CA VAL A 13 39.23 44.13 -22.77
C VAL A 13 39.26 44.19 -21.24
N LEU A 14 40.19 44.95 -20.66
CA LEU A 14 40.31 45.10 -19.21
C LEU A 14 39.13 45.89 -18.61
N LEU A 15 38.66 46.93 -19.31
CA LEU A 15 37.43 47.65 -18.96
C LEU A 15 36.16 46.78 -19.06
N LEU A 16 36.06 45.93 -20.09
CA LEU A 16 34.93 45.00 -20.23
C LEU A 16 34.92 43.92 -19.13
N MET A 17 36.09 43.37 -18.80
CA MET A 17 36.23 42.39 -17.72
C MET A 17 35.90 42.98 -16.36
N THR A 18 36.44 44.15 -16.03
CA THR A 18 36.14 44.83 -14.75
C THR A 18 34.68 45.28 -14.66
N GLY A 19 34.09 45.75 -15.76
CA GLY A 19 32.66 46.08 -15.83
C GLY A 19 31.77 44.85 -15.58
N SER A 20 32.06 43.71 -16.20
CA SER A 20 31.29 42.47 -15.98
C SER A 20 31.45 41.91 -14.56
N TYR A 21 32.64 42.04 -13.97
CA TYR A 21 32.90 41.56 -12.61
C TYR A 21 32.14 42.39 -11.56
N LEU A 22 32.09 43.71 -11.73
CA LEU A 22 31.34 44.59 -10.84
C LEU A 22 29.82 44.51 -11.04
N PHE A 23 29.34 44.20 -12.25
CA PHE A 23 27.91 43.97 -12.50
C PHE A 23 27.43 42.59 -11.98
N SER A 24 28.31 41.59 -11.93
CA SER A 24 28.02 40.28 -11.32
C SER A 24 28.11 40.28 -9.79
N LEU A 25 28.61 41.37 -9.18
CA LEU A 25 28.64 41.63 -7.73
C LEU A 25 27.52 42.60 -7.32
N GLY A 26 26.40 42.59 -8.05
CA GLY A 26 25.15 43.16 -7.58
C GLY A 26 24.80 42.63 -6.18
N PRO A 27 24.08 43.41 -5.36
CA PRO A 27 23.82 43.05 -3.97
C PRO A 27 23.24 41.64 -3.95
N LYS A 28 23.93 40.72 -3.25
CA LYS A 28 23.35 39.44 -2.87
C LYS A 28 21.99 39.77 -2.31
N GLU A 29 20.94 39.44 -3.04
CA GLU A 29 19.62 39.31 -2.45
C GLU A 29 19.85 38.40 -1.26
N THR A 30 19.81 38.98 -0.06
CA THR A 30 19.55 38.22 1.14
C THR A 30 18.21 37.58 0.82
N SER A 31 18.26 36.37 0.28
CA SER A 31 17.16 35.43 0.31
C SER A 31 16.81 35.35 1.78
N SER A 32 15.88 36.23 2.18
CA SER A 32 14.93 35.90 3.19
C SER A 32 14.16 34.74 2.58
N HIS A 33 14.76 33.56 2.62
CA HIS A 33 13.99 32.42 3.04
C HIS A 33 13.37 32.90 4.34
N SER A 34 12.13 33.38 4.26
CA SER A 34 11.20 33.11 5.32
C SER A 34 11.35 31.61 5.50
N VAL A 35 12.12 31.22 6.51
CA VAL A 35 11.83 29.99 7.23
C VAL A 35 10.39 30.25 7.62
N THR A 36 9.47 29.77 6.79
CA THR A 36 8.13 29.49 7.25
C THR A 36 8.44 28.55 8.40
N GLU A 37 8.44 29.09 9.62
CA GLU A 37 8.23 28.27 10.80
C GLU A 37 7.04 27.42 10.37
N GLN A 38 7.29 26.14 10.08
CA GLN A 38 6.25 25.15 10.20
C GLN A 38 5.86 25.27 11.65
N VAL A 39 4.89 26.15 11.91
CA VAL A 39 4.10 26.12 13.11
C VAL A 39 3.54 24.72 13.07
N GLU A 40 4.19 23.84 13.83
CA GLU A 40 3.71 22.51 14.10
C GLU A 40 2.40 22.73 14.83
N ALA A 41 1.33 22.85 14.05
CA ALA A 41 0.00 23.07 14.57
C ALA A 41 -0.27 21.85 15.44
N ALA A 42 -0.25 22.06 16.75
CA ALA A 42 -0.55 21.03 17.72
C ALA A 42 -1.93 20.48 17.36
N ILE A 43 -1.96 19.29 16.75
CA ILE A 43 -3.20 18.60 16.43
C ILE A 43 -3.88 18.41 17.79
N PRO A 44 -5.08 19.00 18.02
CA PRO A 44 -5.78 18.81 19.28
C PRO A 44 -5.88 17.31 19.57
N PHE A 45 -5.69 16.90 20.82
CA PHE A 45 -5.77 15.49 21.20
C PHE A 45 -7.09 14.84 20.76
N ASP A 46 -8.17 15.65 20.71
CA ASP A 46 -9.50 15.24 20.27
C ASP A 46 -9.76 15.41 18.76
N ALA A 47 -8.78 15.85 17.97
CA ALA A 47 -8.93 16.02 16.52
C ALA A 47 -8.76 14.73 15.72
N VAL A 48 -8.21 13.66 16.34
CA VAL A 48 -7.97 12.38 15.67
C VAL A 48 -8.87 11.30 16.27
N THR A 49 -9.93 10.92 15.56
CA THR A 49 -10.73 9.74 15.91
C THR A 49 -10.09 8.51 15.30
N ILE A 50 -9.48 7.66 16.13
CA ILE A 50 -8.97 6.35 15.71
C ILE A 50 -10.10 5.33 15.86
N THR A 51 -10.66 4.86 14.75
CA THR A 51 -11.63 3.76 14.76
C THR A 51 -10.88 2.43 14.60
N PRO A 52 -10.80 1.58 15.64
CA PRO A 52 -10.05 0.33 15.55
C PRO A 52 -10.76 -0.68 14.65
N LEU A 53 -10.09 -1.11 13.58
CA LEU A 53 -10.55 -2.23 12.77
C LEU A 53 -10.40 -3.55 13.55
N ARG A 54 -11.36 -4.45 13.37
CA ARG A 54 -11.28 -5.83 13.87
C ARG A 54 -10.41 -6.66 12.93
N VAL A 55 -9.70 -7.64 13.49
CA VAL A 55 -8.77 -8.50 12.76
C VAL A 55 -9.25 -9.94 12.82
N ILE A 56 -9.34 -10.59 11.65
CA ILE A 56 -9.46 -12.03 11.49
C ILE A 56 -8.16 -12.52 10.88
N TYR A 57 -7.50 -13.47 11.54
CA TYR A 57 -6.25 -14.00 11.05
C TYR A 57 -6.13 -15.51 11.28
N GLY A 58 -5.34 -16.14 10.43
CA GLY A 58 -4.84 -17.50 10.62
C GLY A 58 -3.38 -17.50 10.20
N LYS A 59 -2.50 -18.09 11.01
CA LYS A 59 -1.07 -18.18 10.72
C LYS A 59 -0.69 -19.64 10.57
N GLU A 60 -0.15 -19.99 9.41
CA GLU A 60 0.35 -21.34 9.10
C GLU A 60 -0.65 -22.44 9.46
N VAL A 61 -1.93 -22.20 9.17
CA VAL A 61 -3.02 -23.13 9.49
C VAL A 61 -2.90 -24.34 8.56
N PRO A 62 -2.59 -25.54 9.08
CA PRO A 62 -2.43 -26.71 8.25
C PRO A 62 -3.78 -27.22 7.76
N PHE A 63 -3.80 -27.76 6.55
CA PHE A 63 -4.96 -28.42 5.99
C PHE A 63 -4.57 -29.55 5.04
N GLU A 64 -5.49 -30.48 4.79
CA GLU A 64 -5.33 -31.56 3.83
C GLU A 64 -6.53 -31.59 2.88
N GLY A 65 -6.28 -31.84 1.59
CA GLY A 65 -7.31 -31.87 0.58
C GLY A 65 -7.97 -30.51 0.33
N LYS A 66 -9.31 -30.45 0.40
CA LYS A 66 -10.07 -29.21 0.27
C LYS A 66 -10.73 -28.89 1.62
N ILE A 67 -10.47 -27.69 2.14
CA ILE A 67 -11.09 -27.21 3.38
C ILE A 67 -11.78 -25.86 3.15
N GLU A 68 -12.89 -25.63 3.84
CA GLU A 68 -13.59 -24.34 3.83
C GLU A 68 -13.72 -23.83 5.27
N LEU A 69 -13.04 -22.73 5.57
CA LEU A 69 -12.97 -22.11 6.89
C LEU A 69 -13.81 -20.84 6.89
N ARG A 70 -15.05 -20.95 7.37
CA ARG A 70 -15.93 -19.79 7.55
C ARG A 70 -15.43 -18.94 8.73
N GLN A 71 -15.22 -17.65 8.48
CA GLN A 71 -14.75 -16.72 9.50
C GLN A 71 -15.94 -16.14 10.27
N ALA A 72 -15.81 -16.03 11.59
CA ALA A 72 -16.81 -15.39 12.44
C ALA A 72 -16.68 -13.87 12.37
N LEU A 73 -17.79 -13.19 12.12
CA LEU A 73 -17.87 -11.72 12.12
C LEU A 73 -18.49 -11.25 13.44
N ALA A 74 -17.98 -10.15 13.99
CA ALA A 74 -18.48 -9.57 15.25
C ALA A 74 -19.77 -8.73 15.10
N GLY A 75 -20.51 -8.93 14.01
CA GLY A 75 -21.76 -8.25 13.67
C GLY A 75 -22.44 -9.00 12.52
N LYS A 76 -23.61 -8.53 12.10
CA LYS A 76 -24.32 -9.14 10.96
C LYS A 76 -23.59 -8.94 9.63
N PHE A 77 -22.88 -7.83 9.50
CA PHE A 77 -22.08 -7.49 8.32
C PHE A 77 -20.67 -6.99 8.69
N ALA A 78 -19.78 -6.99 7.71
CA ALA A 78 -18.46 -6.38 7.76
C ALA A 78 -18.30 -5.34 6.63
N GLN A 79 -17.78 -4.16 6.94
CA GLN A 79 -17.43 -3.09 5.99
C GLN A 79 -15.95 -2.73 6.08
N LYS A 80 -15.48 -1.85 5.19
CA LYS A 80 -14.07 -1.39 5.13
C LYS A 80 -13.07 -2.55 5.18
N ILE A 81 -13.31 -3.57 4.36
CA ILE A 81 -12.55 -4.81 4.38
C ILE A 81 -11.19 -4.58 3.72
N ILE A 82 -10.14 -5.00 4.41
CA ILE A 82 -8.75 -4.94 3.93
C ILE A 82 -8.16 -6.34 4.07
N ILE A 83 -7.74 -6.93 2.97
CA ILE A 83 -6.95 -8.18 2.98
C ILE A 83 -5.48 -7.76 3.06
N VAL A 84 -4.95 -7.74 4.28
CA VAL A 84 -3.56 -7.36 4.55
C VAL A 84 -2.62 -8.38 3.96
N ASN A 85 -2.91 -9.66 4.16
CA ASN A 85 -2.11 -10.73 3.61
C ASN A 85 -2.96 -11.97 3.36
N PHE A 86 -2.74 -12.65 2.24
CA PHE A 86 -3.22 -14.00 2.02
C PHE A 86 -2.16 -14.82 1.29
N GLN A 87 -1.70 -15.89 1.94
CA GLN A 87 -0.71 -16.82 1.43
C GLN A 87 -1.22 -18.25 1.59
N ALA A 88 -0.84 -19.09 0.65
CA ALA A 88 -1.07 -20.52 0.70
C ALA A 88 0.20 -21.23 0.24
N SER A 89 0.59 -22.29 0.95
CA SER A 89 1.75 -23.12 0.59
C SER A 89 1.36 -24.59 0.56
N GLY A 90 2.06 -25.37 -0.28
CA GLY A 90 1.74 -26.76 -0.57
C GLY A 90 1.51 -27.01 -2.07
N GLU A 91 1.27 -28.26 -2.43
CA GLU A 91 0.95 -28.67 -3.80
C GLU A 91 -0.44 -28.13 -4.18
N HIS A 92 -0.57 -27.45 -5.33
CA HIS A 92 -1.82 -26.81 -5.80
C HIS A 92 -2.42 -25.74 -4.87
N ALA A 93 -1.63 -25.24 -3.90
CA ALA A 93 -2.07 -24.23 -2.95
C ALA A 93 -2.45 -22.90 -3.61
N ASP A 94 -1.98 -22.63 -4.83
CA ASP A 94 -2.35 -21.51 -5.69
C ASP A 94 -3.86 -21.44 -5.99
N LYS A 95 -4.57 -22.58 -5.92
CA LYS A 95 -6.03 -22.66 -6.10
C LYS A 95 -6.82 -22.37 -4.83
N SER A 96 -6.14 -22.18 -3.70
CA SER A 96 -6.77 -21.68 -2.48
C SER A 96 -7.37 -20.31 -2.75
N LYS A 97 -8.35 -19.88 -1.94
CA LYS A 97 -9.02 -18.60 -2.16
C LYS A 97 -9.72 -18.08 -0.92
N ILE A 98 -9.86 -16.78 -0.81
CA ILE A 98 -10.83 -16.15 0.10
C ILE A 98 -12.05 -15.79 -0.74
N ASN A 99 -13.22 -16.28 -0.35
CA ASN A 99 -14.49 -15.87 -0.89
C ASN A 99 -15.15 -14.87 0.07
N ILE A 100 -15.51 -13.72 -0.46
CA ILE A 100 -16.29 -12.70 0.23
C ILE A 100 -17.68 -12.66 -0.42
N VAL A 101 -18.71 -13.00 0.35
CA VAL A 101 -20.10 -12.91 -0.08
C VAL A 101 -20.65 -11.58 0.39
N TRP A 102 -21.01 -10.73 -0.56
CA TRP A 102 -21.56 -9.40 -0.32
C TRP A 102 -23.06 -9.46 -0.02
N GLU A 103 -23.61 -8.38 0.55
CA GLU A 103 -25.04 -8.25 0.88
C GLU A 103 -25.96 -8.43 -0.33
N ASN A 104 -25.54 -7.95 -1.50
CA ASN A 104 -26.24 -8.12 -2.77
C ASN A 104 -26.15 -9.56 -3.34
N GLY A 105 -25.44 -10.47 -2.68
CA GLY A 105 -25.23 -11.86 -3.12
C GLY A 105 -24.07 -12.07 -4.09
N GLU A 106 -23.38 -11.01 -4.51
CA GLU A 106 -22.16 -11.10 -5.31
C GLU A 106 -21.06 -11.81 -4.51
N VAL A 107 -20.30 -12.68 -5.18
CA VAL A 107 -19.17 -13.38 -4.57
C VAL A 107 -17.89 -12.88 -5.20
N GLU A 108 -17.02 -12.31 -4.38
CA GLU A 108 -15.71 -11.84 -4.80
C GLU A 108 -14.63 -12.77 -4.28
N THR A 109 -13.69 -13.10 -5.17
CA THR A 109 -12.64 -14.08 -4.89
C THR A 109 -11.27 -13.40 -4.83
N VAL A 110 -10.51 -13.75 -3.80
CA VAL A 110 -9.13 -13.30 -3.59
C VAL A 110 -8.22 -14.52 -3.60
N TYR A 111 -7.15 -14.46 -4.40
CA TYR A 111 -6.19 -15.55 -4.56
C TYR A 111 -4.92 -15.32 -3.72
N PRO A 112 -4.17 -16.39 -3.40
CA PRO A 112 -2.93 -16.31 -2.64
C PRO A 112 -1.93 -15.38 -3.32
N GLY A 113 -1.07 -14.75 -2.52
CA GLY A 113 -0.15 -13.71 -2.98
C GLY A 113 -0.74 -12.28 -2.88
N THR A 114 -2.06 -12.15 -2.64
CA THR A 114 -2.68 -10.84 -2.42
C THR A 114 -2.19 -10.21 -1.11
N LYS A 115 -1.80 -8.94 -1.19
CA LYS A 115 -1.41 -8.10 -0.05
C LYS A 115 -2.07 -6.74 -0.17
N ASP A 116 -2.41 -6.16 0.98
CA ASP A 116 -2.97 -4.80 1.13
C ASP A 116 -4.12 -4.47 0.16
N ARG A 117 -4.99 -5.45 -0.15
CA ARG A 117 -6.14 -5.23 -1.02
C ARG A 117 -7.28 -4.62 -0.23
N ILE A 118 -7.67 -3.40 -0.60
CA ILE A 118 -8.76 -2.65 0.01
C ILE A 118 -10.02 -2.82 -0.86
N PHE A 119 -11.13 -3.13 -0.22
CA PHE A 119 -12.44 -3.20 -0.87
C PHE A 119 -13.21 -1.88 -0.67
N PRO A 120 -14.14 -1.54 -1.58
CA PRO A 120 -14.93 -0.33 -1.46
C PRO A 120 -15.67 -0.28 -0.10
N PRO A 121 -15.60 0.82 0.66
CA PRO A 121 -16.09 0.90 2.03
C PRO A 121 -17.62 0.75 2.13
N GLU A 122 -18.35 1.12 1.08
CA GLU A 122 -19.79 0.95 0.93
C GLU A 122 -20.23 -0.52 0.83
N LYS A 123 -19.36 -1.42 0.35
CA LYS A 123 -19.69 -2.85 0.23
C LYS A 123 -19.75 -3.50 1.62
N ARG A 124 -20.86 -4.20 1.88
CA ARG A 124 -21.11 -4.96 3.11
C ARG A 124 -20.92 -6.44 2.85
N ALA A 125 -19.91 -7.06 3.47
CA ALA A 125 -19.78 -8.51 3.44
C ALA A 125 -20.68 -9.16 4.48
N LYS A 126 -21.47 -10.13 4.03
CA LYS A 126 -22.29 -11.00 4.88
C LYS A 126 -21.50 -12.22 5.36
N GLN A 127 -20.54 -12.68 4.57
CA GLN A 127 -19.74 -13.85 4.90
C GLN A 127 -18.35 -13.78 4.26
N ILE A 128 -17.34 -14.17 5.03
CA ILE A 128 -15.96 -14.34 4.56
C ILE A 128 -15.59 -15.81 4.80
N THR A 129 -15.10 -16.48 3.77
CA THR A 129 -14.69 -17.90 3.83
C THR A 129 -13.31 -18.06 3.23
N VAL A 130 -12.39 -18.65 3.98
CA VAL A 130 -11.04 -18.99 3.51
C VAL A 130 -11.06 -20.45 3.07
N VAL A 131 -10.72 -20.70 1.82
CA VAL A 131 -10.74 -22.02 1.19
C VAL A 131 -9.31 -22.47 0.94
N GLY A 132 -8.92 -23.59 1.54
CA GLY A 132 -7.67 -24.28 1.25
C GLY A 132 -7.87 -25.33 0.18
N TYR A 133 -6.93 -25.42 -0.76
CA TYR A 133 -6.94 -26.44 -1.80
C TYR A 133 -5.54 -27.04 -1.96
N SER A 134 -5.42 -28.35 -1.77
CA SER A 134 -4.19 -29.12 -1.98
C SER A 134 -4.41 -30.44 -2.70
N VAL A 135 -5.53 -30.56 -3.42
CA VAL A 135 -5.94 -31.80 -4.11
C VAL A 135 -5.28 -31.89 -5.49
N ARG A 136 -4.82 -33.09 -5.86
CA ARG A 136 -4.40 -33.41 -7.23
C ARG A 136 -5.60 -33.62 -8.15
N GLU A 137 -5.68 -32.88 -9.26
CA GLU A 137 -6.71 -33.10 -10.30
C GLU A 137 -6.45 -34.43 -11.03
N ARG A 138 -6.95 -35.55 -10.49
CA ARG A 138 -7.04 -36.82 -11.23
C ARG A 138 -8.48 -37.30 -11.29
N ARG A 139 -8.83 -37.88 -12.44
CA ARG A 139 -10.21 -38.17 -12.87
C ARG A 139 -10.98 -39.18 -12.00
N ILE A 140 -10.34 -39.98 -11.16
CA ILE A 140 -11.02 -41.12 -10.53
C ILE A 140 -10.31 -41.47 -9.20
N PHE A 141 -10.94 -41.11 -8.08
CA PHE A 141 -10.71 -41.57 -6.69
C PHE A 141 -9.28 -41.51 -6.11
N GLN A 142 -8.98 -40.44 -5.37
CA GLN A 142 -8.24 -40.48 -4.08
C GLN A 142 -8.11 -39.04 -3.56
N ASP A 143 -8.75 -38.74 -2.43
CA ASP A 143 -8.41 -37.54 -1.65
C ASP A 143 -6.95 -37.69 -1.23
N SER A 144 -6.08 -36.84 -1.77
CA SER A 144 -4.66 -36.89 -1.43
C SER A 144 -4.46 -36.29 -0.03
N ASN A 145 -3.83 -37.04 0.89
CA ASN A 145 -3.31 -36.57 2.18
C ASN A 145 -2.11 -35.62 2.01
N ARG A 146 -2.21 -34.63 1.12
CA ARG A 146 -1.16 -33.62 0.92
C ARG A 146 -1.46 -32.44 1.81
N LYS A 147 -0.55 -32.23 2.76
CA LYS A 147 -0.58 -31.09 3.68
C LYS A 147 -0.27 -29.81 2.93
N GLY A 148 -1.12 -28.82 3.10
CA GLY A 148 -0.86 -27.42 2.75
C GLY A 148 -0.99 -26.56 4.01
N ASN A 149 -0.57 -25.31 3.91
CA ASN A 149 -0.75 -24.31 4.96
C ASN A 149 -1.39 -23.05 4.41
N LEU A 150 -2.25 -22.43 5.20
CA LEU A 150 -2.88 -21.15 4.90
C LEU A 150 -2.45 -20.10 5.92
N SER A 151 -2.12 -18.91 5.43
CA SER A 151 -1.91 -17.73 6.27
C SER A 151 -2.73 -16.58 5.72
N TRP A 152 -3.58 -15.98 6.54
CA TRP A 152 -4.39 -14.83 6.14
C TRP A 152 -4.50 -13.82 7.27
N GLU A 153 -4.70 -12.56 6.89
CA GLU A 153 -5.02 -11.47 7.79
C GLU A 153 -5.99 -10.53 7.09
N ILE A 154 -7.13 -10.30 7.73
CA ILE A 154 -8.26 -9.54 7.20
C ILE A 154 -8.68 -8.54 8.26
N HIS A 155 -8.63 -7.25 7.92
CA HIS A 155 -9.13 -6.19 8.77
C HIS A 155 -10.51 -5.77 8.28
N TYR A 156 -11.41 -5.44 9.20
CA TYR A 156 -12.76 -5.01 8.87
C TYR A 156 -13.41 -4.21 10.00
N GLU A 157 -14.46 -3.46 9.66
CA GLU A 157 -15.35 -2.79 10.61
C GLU A 157 -16.66 -3.58 10.74
N PRO A 158 -17.08 -3.99 11.96
CA PRO A 158 -18.35 -4.68 12.16
C PRO A 158 -19.53 -3.71 12.03
N VAL A 159 -20.63 -4.20 11.48
CA VAL A 159 -21.85 -3.40 11.25
C VAL A 159 -23.07 -4.20 11.68
N GLU A 160 -24.07 -3.50 12.24
CA GLU A 160 -25.33 -4.07 12.77
C GLU A 160 -25.06 -5.14 13.85
N MET A 161 -24.82 -4.67 15.08
CA MET A 161 -24.70 -5.50 16.30
C MET A 161 -26.05 -5.83 16.91
#